data_AF-A0A3B0KUN2-F1
#
_entry.id   AF-A0A3B0KUN2-F1
#
_cell.length_a   1.000
_cell.length_b   1.000
_cell.length_c   1.000
_cell.angle_alpha   90.00
_cell.angle_beta   90.00
_cell.angle_gamma   90.00
#
_symmetry.space_group_name_H-M   'P 1'
#
loop_
_entity.id
_entity.type
_entity.pdbx_description
1 polymer ?
#
loop_
_entity_poly.entity_id
_entity_poly.type
_entity_poly.pdbx_seq_one_letter_code
_entity_poly.pdbx_strand_id
1 'polypeptide(L)'
;MLLKQLPQAVQQLRCISSATTAVTRLHRSVYCRLYPTVVVQPDGSTINIRYHEPRKIIKLPLDLSTLSEAERKSRLEARKPRKKVRIMEEVDDNFNAKKYMKFIKNKK
;
A
#
# COMPACT_ATOMS: atom_id res chain seq x y z
N MET A 1 56.90 -37.13 -23.53
CA MET A 1 56.02 -36.24 -22.74
C MET A 1 54.79 -35.93 -23.58
N LEU A 2 53.66 -36.60 -23.35
CA LEU A 2 52.40 -36.34 -24.04
C LEU A 2 51.35 -36.08 -22.97
N LEU A 3 51.12 -34.79 -22.71
CA LEU A 3 50.07 -34.29 -21.82
C LEU A 3 48.72 -34.70 -22.43
N LYS A 4 48.09 -35.74 -21.86
CA LYS A 4 46.70 -36.11 -22.16
C LYS A 4 45.81 -34.93 -21.75
N GLN A 5 45.30 -34.20 -22.75
CA GLN A 5 44.24 -33.22 -22.53
C GLN A 5 42.99 -33.98 -22.09
N LEU A 6 42.59 -33.77 -20.84
CA LEU A 6 41.30 -34.23 -20.33
C LEU A 6 40.18 -33.46 -21.05
N PRO A 7 39.10 -34.11 -21.50
CA PRO A 7 37.94 -33.39 -21.98
C PRO A 7 37.36 -32.65 -20.78
N GLN A 8 37.39 -31.32 -20.81
CA GLN A 8 36.64 -30.50 -19.86
C GLN A 8 35.18 -30.94 -19.97
N ALA A 9 34.66 -31.58 -18.92
CA ALA A 9 33.24 -31.84 -18.80
C ALA A 9 32.54 -30.48 -18.83
N VAL A 10 32.00 -30.11 -19.98
CA VAL A 10 31.19 -28.91 -20.15
C VAL A 10 29.94 -29.13 -19.31
N GLN A 11 29.96 -28.65 -18.07
CA GLN A 11 28.77 -28.60 -17.24
C GLN A 11 27.76 -27.70 -17.95
N GLN A 12 26.70 -28.30 -18.49
CA GLN A 12 25.59 -27.56 -19.09
C GLN A 12 24.84 -26.80 -17.97
N LEU A 13 25.28 -25.58 -17.68
CA LEU A 13 24.51 -24.63 -16.88
C LEU A 13 23.32 -24.18 -17.72
N ARG A 14 22.11 -24.63 -17.37
CA ARG A 14 20.89 -24.14 -18.02
C ARG A 14 20.60 -22.73 -17.51
N CYS A 15 20.96 -21.72 -18.30
CA CYS A 15 20.55 -20.33 -18.06
C CYS A 15 19.08 -20.14 -18.48
N ILE A 16 18.14 -20.50 -17.61
CA ILE A 16 16.70 -20.32 -17.88
C ILE A 16 16.31 -18.89 -17.46
N SER A 17 15.65 -18.15 -18.35
CA SER A 17 15.12 -16.81 -18.06
C SER A 17 13.60 -16.86 -17.90
N SER A 18 13.02 -15.87 -17.24
CA SER A 18 11.56 -15.72 -17.15
C SER A 18 10.90 -15.49 -18.51
N ALA A 19 11.67 -15.05 -19.51
CA ALA A 19 11.19 -14.82 -20.87
C ALA A 19 11.03 -16.12 -21.68
N THR A 20 11.68 -17.22 -21.28
CA THR A 20 11.71 -18.49 -22.04
C THR A 20 10.30 -19.02 -22.36
N THR A 21 9.33 -18.80 -21.46
CA THR A 21 7.93 -19.26 -21.62
C THR A 21 6.90 -18.12 -21.56
N ALA A 22 7.34 -16.86 -21.69
CA ALA A 22 6.45 -15.71 -21.57
C ALA A 22 5.53 -15.51 -22.79
N VAL A 23 5.99 -15.86 -23.99
CA VAL A 23 5.26 -15.66 -25.25
C VAL A 23 4.41 -16.90 -25.55
N THR A 24 3.10 -16.80 -25.31
CA THR A 24 2.17 -17.93 -25.47
C THR A 24 0.83 -17.51 -26.11
N ARG A 25 0.01 -18.50 -26.50
CA ARG A 25 -1.37 -18.34 -26.96
C ARG A 25 -2.29 -19.28 -26.16
N LEU A 26 -3.59 -18.97 -26.10
CA LEU A 26 -4.57 -19.95 -25.59
C LEU A 26 -4.64 -21.17 -26.52
N HIS A 27 -4.34 -22.36 -25.97
CA HIS A 27 -4.41 -23.63 -26.68
C HIS A 27 -5.84 -24.21 -26.65
N ARG A 28 -6.81 -23.44 -27.15
CA ARG A 28 -8.21 -23.86 -27.32
C ARG A 28 -8.69 -23.50 -28.73
N SER A 29 -9.52 -24.35 -29.34
CA SER A 29 -10.07 -24.12 -30.68
C SER A 29 -11.03 -22.92 -30.71
N VAL A 30 -11.93 -22.83 -29.73
CA VAL A 30 -12.88 -21.73 -29.55
C VAL A 30 -12.64 -21.08 -28.19
N TYR A 31 -12.37 -19.77 -28.18
CA TYR A 31 -12.20 -18.98 -26.95
C TYR A 31 -12.66 -17.54 -27.15
N CYS A 32 -13.16 -16.94 -26.07
CA CYS A 32 -13.51 -15.52 -26.06
C CYS A 32 -12.25 -14.65 -26.12
N ARG A 33 -12.36 -13.45 -26.69
CA ARG A 33 -11.26 -12.48 -26.70
C ARG A 33 -10.87 -12.12 -25.27
N LEU A 34 -9.57 -12.15 -24.99
CA LEU A 34 -8.99 -11.70 -23.74
C LEU A 34 -8.02 -10.55 -24.00
N TYR A 35 -7.89 -9.66 -23.02
CA TYR A 35 -7.10 -8.45 -23.10
C TYR A 35 -5.93 -8.50 -22.11
N PRO A 36 -4.75 -7.97 -22.48
CA PRO A 36 -3.63 -7.87 -21.54
C PRO A 36 -3.97 -6.85 -20.44
N THR A 37 -3.87 -7.29 -19.20
CA THR A 37 -4.17 -6.53 -17.98
C THR A 37 -3.01 -6.61 -17.01
N VAL A 38 -2.72 -5.49 -16.34
CA VAL A 38 -1.77 -5.46 -15.21
C VAL A 38 -2.55 -5.63 -13.91
N VAL A 39 -2.25 -6.69 -13.17
CA VAL A 39 -2.79 -6.90 -11.82
C VAL A 39 -1.77 -6.38 -10.81
N VAL A 40 -2.19 -5.45 -9.98
CA VAL A 40 -1.39 -4.88 -8.88
C VAL A 40 -1.79 -5.59 -7.59
N GLN A 41 -0.84 -6.26 -6.97
CA GLN A 41 -1.01 -6.92 -5.67
C GLN A 41 -1.04 -5.89 -4.53
N PRO A 42 -1.56 -6.25 -3.34
CA PRO A 42 -1.55 -5.36 -2.19
C PRO A 42 -0.15 -4.85 -1.80
N ASP A 43 0.89 -5.65 -2.06
CA ASP A 43 2.29 -5.31 -1.81
C ASP A 43 2.89 -4.38 -2.88
N GLY A 44 2.12 -4.05 -3.91
CA GLY A 44 2.54 -3.20 -5.03
C GLY A 44 3.24 -3.93 -6.17
N SER A 45 3.53 -5.23 -6.02
CA SER A 45 4.05 -6.08 -7.10
C SER A 45 3.02 -6.19 -8.24
N THR A 46 3.51 -6.45 -9.46
CA THR A 46 2.66 -6.48 -10.66
C THR A 46 2.83 -7.75 -11.46
N ILE A 47 1.71 -8.24 -12.02
CA ILE A 47 1.67 -9.41 -12.90
C ILE A 47 0.82 -9.11 -14.12
N ASN A 48 1.28 -9.52 -15.29
CA ASN A 48 0.55 -9.40 -16.54
C ASN A 48 -0.33 -10.65 -16.77
N ILE A 49 -1.63 -10.44 -16.88
CA ILE A 49 -2.64 -11.50 -17.04
C ILE A 49 -3.54 -11.16 -18.24
N ARG A 50 -4.19 -12.17 -18.84
CA ARG A 50 -5.24 -11.99 -19.84
C ARG A 50 -6.61 -11.99 -19.18
N TYR A 51 -7.39 -10.92 -19.34
CA TYR A 51 -8.70 -10.73 -18.71
C TYR A 51 -9.83 -10.62 -19.73
N HIS A 52 -11.06 -10.90 -19.31
CA HIS A 52 -12.23 -10.92 -20.20
C HIS A 52 -12.66 -9.51 -20.64
N GLU A 53 -12.53 -8.52 -19.77
CA GLU A 53 -12.79 -7.12 -20.09
C GLU A 53 -11.51 -6.35 -20.45
N PRO A 54 -11.59 -5.33 -21.31
CA PRO A 54 -10.46 -4.48 -21.70
C PRO A 54 -10.08 -3.48 -20.61
N ARG A 55 -9.72 -3.98 -19.42
CA ARG A 55 -9.17 -3.17 -18.33
C ARG A 55 -7.68 -2.96 -18.56
N LYS A 56 -7.13 -1.83 -18.13
CA LYS A 56 -5.66 -1.62 -18.14
C LYS A 56 -5.03 -2.15 -16.86
N ILE A 57 -5.62 -1.82 -15.72
CA ILE A 57 -5.08 -2.09 -14.39
C ILE A 57 -6.18 -2.62 -13.47
N ILE A 58 -5.89 -3.67 -12.72
CA ILE A 58 -6.75 -4.20 -11.64
C ILE A 58 -5.96 -4.11 -10.35
N LYS A 59 -6.47 -3.37 -9.35
CA LYS A 59 -5.83 -3.25 -8.03
C LYS A 59 -6.50 -4.23 -7.06
N LEU A 60 -5.72 -5.17 -6.55
CA LEU A 60 -6.20 -6.09 -5.53
C LEU A 60 -6.27 -5.37 -4.17
N PRO A 61 -7.36 -5.54 -3.40
CA PRO A 61 -7.44 -5.01 -2.07
C PRO A 61 -6.47 -5.77 -1.15
N LEU A 62 -6.06 -5.10 -0.08
CA LEU A 62 -5.39 -5.77 1.03
C LEU A 62 -6.42 -6.54 1.84
N ASP A 63 -6.11 -7.80 2.15
CA ASP A 63 -6.91 -8.58 3.07
C ASP A 63 -6.70 -8.11 4.53
N LEU A 64 -7.78 -7.97 5.30
CA LEU A 64 -7.74 -7.48 6.67
C LEU A 64 -7.56 -8.61 7.69
N SER A 65 -7.82 -9.87 7.31
CA SER A 65 -7.60 -11.02 8.20
C SER A 65 -6.14 -11.39 8.38
N THR A 66 -5.27 -11.04 7.43
CA THR A 66 -3.84 -11.37 7.47
C THR A 66 -3.01 -10.37 8.29
N LEU A 67 -3.58 -9.21 8.63
CA LEU A 67 -2.87 -8.14 9.34
C LEU A 67 -2.85 -8.37 10.86
N SER A 68 -1.82 -7.81 11.51
CA SER A 68 -1.83 -7.68 12.96
C SER A 68 -2.95 -6.75 13.44
N GLU A 69 -3.43 -6.97 14.66
CA GLU A 69 -4.50 -6.15 15.25
C GLU A 69 -4.14 -4.66 15.32
N ALA A 70 -2.86 -4.37 15.59
CA ALA A 70 -2.32 -3.01 15.66
C ALA A 70 -2.37 -2.30 14.30
N GLU A 71 -1.91 -2.95 13.23
CA GLU A 71 -1.95 -2.41 11.87
C GLU A 71 -3.37 -2.24 11.36
N ARG A 72 -4.24 -3.19 11.69
CA ARG A 72 -5.66 -3.10 11.36
C ARG A 72 -6.31 -1.88 12.02
N LYS A 73 -6.04 -1.67 13.32
CA LYS A 73 -6.56 -0.53 14.08
C LYS A 73 -6.04 0.80 13.54
N SER A 74 -4.74 0.91 13.26
CA SER A 74 -4.14 2.14 12.73
C SER A 74 -4.74 2.52 11.37
N ARG A 75 -5.00 1.55 10.49
CA ARG A 75 -5.69 1.81 9.21
C ARG A 75 -7.14 2.23 9.39
N LEU A 76 -7.88 1.63 10.31
CA LEU A 76 -9.25 2.04 10.61
C LEU A 76 -9.29 3.46 11.18
N GLU A 77 -8.33 3.85 12.00
CA GLU A 77 -8.18 5.21 12.50
C GLU A 77 -7.80 6.20 11.39
N ALA A 78 -6.90 5.81 10.48
CA ALA A 78 -6.55 6.63 9.31
C ALA A 78 -7.72 6.87 8.35
N ARG A 79 -8.68 5.94 8.28
CA ARG A 79 -9.93 6.10 7.54
C ARG A 79 -10.91 7.05 8.21
N LYS A 80 -10.81 7.28 9.53
CA LYS A 80 -11.69 8.24 10.22
C LYS A 80 -11.37 9.65 9.72
N PRO A 81 -12.38 10.50 9.49
CA PRO A 81 -12.14 11.87 9.07
C PRO A 81 -11.35 12.62 10.14
N ARG A 82 -10.35 13.38 9.70
CA ARG A 82 -9.53 14.21 10.59
C ARG A 82 -10.41 15.30 11.20
N LYS A 83 -10.75 15.15 12.48
CA LYS A 83 -11.45 16.21 13.23
C LYS A 83 -10.46 17.32 13.51
N LYS A 84 -10.73 18.53 12.99
CA LYS A 84 -10.00 19.74 13.41
C LYS A 84 -10.40 20.00 14.86
N VAL A 85 -9.51 19.71 15.81
CA VAL A 85 -9.70 20.09 17.20
C VAL A 85 -9.60 21.61 17.24
N ARG A 86 -10.76 22.28 17.30
CA ARG A 86 -10.80 23.68 17.70
C ARG A 86 -10.56 23.66 19.21
N ILE A 87 -9.33 23.95 19.60
CA ILE A 87 -9.02 24.27 21.00
C ILE A 87 -9.77 25.58 21.25
N MET A 88 -10.99 25.47 21.75
CA MET A 88 -11.61 26.61 22.41
C MET A 88 -10.80 26.74 23.70
N GLU A 89 -9.91 27.74 23.75
CA GLU A 89 -9.38 28.18 25.02
C GLU A 89 -10.60 28.58 25.84
N GLU A 90 -10.95 27.73 26.80
CA GLU A 90 -11.99 28.02 27.78
C GLU A 90 -11.41 29.17 28.61
N VAL A 91 -11.73 30.40 28.21
CA VAL A 91 -11.38 31.59 28.98
C VAL A 91 -12.17 31.48 30.27
N ASP A 92 -11.48 31.01 31.31
CA ASP A 92 -12.05 30.82 32.63
C ASP A 92 -12.23 32.21 33.27
N ASP A 93 -13.32 32.89 32.89
CA ASP A 93 -13.71 34.21 33.39
C ASP A 93 -14.24 34.09 34.84
N ASN A 94 -13.38 33.62 35.75
CA ASN A 94 -13.65 33.65 37.18
C ASN A 94 -13.47 35.07 37.73
N PHE A 95 -14.37 35.98 37.32
CA PHE A 95 -14.37 37.37 37.72
C PHE A 95 -14.82 37.52 39.19
N ASN A 96 -13.90 37.85 40.09
CA ASN A 96 -14.20 38.13 41.49
C ASN A 96 -14.26 39.63 41.77
N ALA A 97 -15.48 40.17 41.89
CA ALA A 97 -15.72 41.59 42.17
C ALA A 97 -15.05 42.10 43.46
N LYS A 98 -14.85 41.24 44.48
CA LYS A 98 -14.18 41.62 45.74
C LYS A 98 -12.73 42.04 45.53
N LYS A 99 -12.05 41.49 44.50
CA LYS A 99 -10.65 41.79 44.16
C LYS A 99 -10.44 43.24 43.71
N TYR A 100 -11.49 43.88 43.20
CA TYR A 100 -11.43 45.21 42.58
C TYR A 100 -12.04 46.33 43.44
N MET A 101 -12.72 45.99 44.55
CA MET A 101 -13.29 46.95 45.51
C MET A 101 -12.27 47.95 46.10
N LYS A 102 -10.98 47.57 46.15
CA LYS A 102 -9.87 48.41 46.65
C LYS A 102 -9.58 49.65 45.80
N PHE A 103 -10.02 49.67 44.54
CA PHE A 103 -9.77 50.79 43.62
C PHE A 103 -10.92 51.79 43.57
N ILE A 104 -12.06 51.49 44.20
CA ILE A 104 -13.28 52.31 44.14
C ILE A 104 -13.27 53.42 45.21
N LYS A 105 -12.54 53.24 46.32
CA LYS A 105 -12.43 54.23 47.39
C LYS A 105 -11.22 55.12 47.17
N ASN A 106 -11.33 56.07 46.24
CA ASN A 106 -10.52 57.28 46.21
C ASN A 106 -11.33 58.39 45.55
N LYS A 107 -12.08 59.15 46.35
CA LYS A 107 -12.56 60.47 45.98
C LYS A 107 -12.45 61.37 47.21
N LYS A 108 -11.58 62.38 47.09
CA LYS A 108 -11.58 63.58 47.94
C LYS A 108 -12.92 64.29 47.84
#